data_AF-A0A9E5JCQ0-F1
#
_entry.id   AF-A0A9E5JCQ0-F1
#
_cell.length_a   1.000
_cell.length_b   1.000
_cell.length_c   1.000
_cell.angle_alpha   90.00
_cell.angle_beta   90.00
_cell.angle_gamma   90.00
#
_symmetry.space_group_name_H-M   'P 1'
#
loop_
_entity.id
_entity.type
_entity.pdbx_description
1 polymer ?
#
loop_
_entity_poly.entity_id
_entity_poly.type
_entity_poly.pdbx_seq_one_letter_code
_entity_poly.pdbx_strand_id
1 'polypeptide(L)'
;VQNVPAATLRQPDLTIWFDLDPAVAAQRLSTARVPDKFESQPQSFFQAVRDGYAKRMQESPSRFAQIAADQSREGVWSEVLKAIELAYSK
;
A
#
# COMPACT_ATOMS: atom_id res chain seq x y z
N VAL A 1 19.61 -11.58 -11.25
CA VAL A 1 18.30 -11.66 -10.56
C VAL A 1 17.31 -12.16 -11.61
N GLN A 2 16.59 -13.24 -11.32
CA GLN A 2 16.13 -14.21 -12.34
C GLN A 2 15.27 -13.60 -13.47
N ASN A 3 15.64 -13.92 -14.71
CA ASN A 3 14.94 -13.56 -15.94
C ASN A 3 13.82 -14.59 -16.20
N VAL A 4 12.78 -14.57 -15.36
CA VAL A 4 11.59 -15.41 -15.56
C VAL A 4 10.60 -14.62 -16.42
N PRO A 5 10.06 -15.19 -17.52
CA PRO A 5 9.03 -14.53 -18.30
C PRO A 5 7.87 -14.08 -17.40
N ALA A 6 7.40 -12.84 -17.57
CA ALA A 6 6.35 -12.26 -16.72
C ALA A 6 5.08 -13.12 -16.62
N ALA A 7 4.83 -13.98 -17.62
CA ALA A 7 3.69 -14.89 -17.70
C ALA A 7 3.63 -15.98 -16.62
N THR A 8 4.73 -16.25 -15.88
CA THR A 8 4.78 -17.31 -14.84
C THR A 8 5.07 -16.81 -13.43
N LEU A 9 5.12 -15.49 -13.20
CA LEU A 9 5.36 -14.98 -11.85
C LEU A 9 4.08 -15.08 -11.02
N ARG A 10 4.08 -15.92 -9.99
CA ARG A 10 2.97 -16.04 -9.02
C ARG A 10 2.63 -14.67 -8.44
N GLN A 11 1.34 -14.34 -8.49
CA GLN A 11 0.82 -13.09 -7.96
C GLN A 11 0.04 -13.34 -6.66
N PRO A 12 -0.07 -12.34 -5.78
CA PRO A 12 -1.05 -12.37 -4.70
C PRO A 12 -2.46 -12.40 -5.26
N ASP A 13 -3.34 -13.19 -4.64
CA ASP A 13 -4.77 -13.23 -4.96
C ASP A 13 -5.46 -11.92 -4.55
N LEU A 14 -5.00 -11.31 -3.45
CA LEU A 14 -5.42 -10.00 -2.96
C LEU A 14 -4.22 -9.22 -2.41
N THR A 15 -4.15 -7.93 -2.76
CA THR A 15 -3.19 -6.95 -2.21
C THR A 15 -3.98 -5.84 -1.52
N ILE A 16 -3.82 -5.72 -0.21
CA ILE A 16 -4.39 -4.60 0.55
C ILE A 16 -3.36 -3.48 0.59
N TRP A 17 -3.67 -2.36 -0.04
CA TRP A 17 -2.81 -1.19 -0.08
C TRP A 17 -3.37 -0.11 0.83
N PHE A 18 -2.66 0.15 1.92
CA PHE A 18 -2.91 1.28 2.81
C PHE A 18 -2.35 2.55 2.18
N ASP A 19 -3.22 3.31 1.54
CA ASP A 19 -2.84 4.57 0.91
C ASP A 19 -2.84 5.69 1.94
N LEU A 20 -1.69 6.35 2.09
CA LEU A 20 -1.48 7.46 3.00
C LEU A 20 -0.71 8.56 2.28
N ASP A 21 -1.15 9.81 2.46
CA ASP A 21 -0.41 10.95 1.94
C ASP A 21 1.00 11.01 2.56
N PRO A 22 2.07 11.15 1.75
CA PRO A 22 3.43 11.24 2.23
C PRO A 22 3.65 12.34 3.29
N ALA A 23 2.92 13.46 3.22
CA ALA A 23 3.01 14.52 4.20
C ALA A 23 2.49 14.08 5.58
N VAL A 24 1.37 13.35 5.61
CA VAL A 24 0.80 12.80 6.84
C VAL A 24 1.71 11.71 7.41
N ALA A 25 2.29 10.87 6.56
CA ALA A 25 3.25 9.85 6.96
C ALA A 25 4.50 10.46 7.61
N ALA A 26 5.07 11.52 7.01
CA ALA A 26 6.22 12.24 7.56
C ALA A 26 5.91 12.87 8.93
N GLN A 27 4.71 13.42 9.11
CA GLN A 27 4.28 13.96 10.40
C GLN A 27 4.26 12.87 11.48
N ARG A 28 3.76 11.67 11.16
CA ARG A 28 3.75 10.52 12.09
C ARG A 28 5.17 10.05 12.44
N LEU A 29 6.06 9.97 11.45
CA LEU A 29 7.46 9.54 11.63
C LEU A 29 8.29 10.50 12.49
N SER A 30 7.99 11.81 12.50
CA SER A 30 8.69 12.78 13.35
C SER A 30 8.60 12.49 14.85
N THR A 31 7.63 11.67 15.26
CA THR A 31 7.45 11.23 16.66
C THR A 31 8.12 9.88 16.97
N ALA A 32 8.61 9.17 15.94
CA ALA A 32 9.31 7.90 16.07
C ALA A 32 10.81 8.11 16.34
N ARG A 33 11.44 7.18 17.07
CA ARG A 33 12.90 7.19 17.30
C ARG A 33 13.65 6.95 15.99
N VAL A 34 14.94 7.35 16.00
CA VAL A 34 15.96 7.29 14.93
C VAL A 34 15.48 6.58 13.65
N PRO A 35 15.22 7.34 12.57
CA PRO A 35 14.68 6.78 11.34
C PRO A 35 15.69 5.85 10.66
N ASP A 36 15.18 4.80 10.02
CA ASP A 36 15.99 3.90 9.19
C ASP A 36 16.37 4.53 7.83
N LYS A 37 17.04 3.76 6.98
CA LYS A 37 17.49 4.21 5.64
C LYS A 37 16.33 4.64 4.73
N PHE A 38 15.16 4.03 4.84
CA PHE A 38 13.99 4.37 4.05
C PHE A 38 13.20 5.51 4.68
N GLU A 39 13.06 5.52 6.01
CA GLU A 39 12.38 6.57 6.76
C GLU A 39 13.10 7.93 6.67
N SER A 40 14.41 7.92 6.40
CA SER A 40 15.24 9.11 6.17
C SER A 40 15.21 9.65 4.72
N GLN A 41 14.44 9.03 3.82
CA GLN A 41 14.32 9.49 2.43
C GLN A 41 13.48 10.78 2.32
N PRO A 42 13.66 11.60 1.27
CA PRO A 42 12.87 12.81 1.07
C PRO A 42 11.41 12.49 0.74
N GLN A 43 10.50 13.44 0.96
CA GLN A 43 9.07 13.28 0.64
C GLN A 43 8.80 12.87 -0.82
N SER A 44 9.61 13.35 -1.77
CA SER A 44 9.52 12.97 -3.19
C SER A 44 9.74 11.49 -3.44
N PHE A 45 10.57 10.83 -2.62
CA PHE A 45 10.75 9.38 -2.67
C PHE A 45 9.45 8.67 -2.30
N PHE A 46 8.81 9.07 -1.21
CA PHE A 46 7.54 8.50 -0.78
C PHE A 46 6.39 8.78 -1.74
N GLN A 47 6.38 9.95 -2.39
CA GLN A 47 5.44 10.23 -3.48
C GLN A 47 5.62 9.26 -4.65
N ALA A 48 6.86 9.05 -5.11
CA ALA A 48 7.15 8.08 -6.17
C ALA A 48 6.78 6.64 -5.80
N VAL A 49 6.95 6.26 -4.53
CA VAL A 49 6.49 4.95 -4.01
C VAL A 49 4.96 4.84 -4.09
N ARG A 50 4.23 5.86 -3.60
CA ARG A 50 2.76 5.91 -3.67
C ARG A 50 2.26 5.82 -5.11
N ASP A 51 2.85 6.58 -6.02
CA ASP A 51 2.51 6.57 -7.45
C ASP A 51 2.78 5.20 -8.08
N GLY A 52 3.85 4.51 -7.65
CA GLY A 52 4.16 3.14 -8.06
C GLY A 52 3.08 2.14 -7.64
N TYR A 53 2.55 2.25 -6.43
CA TYR A 53 1.41 1.42 -5.98
C TYR A 53 0.13 1.76 -6.74
N ALA A 54 -0.17 3.05 -6.96
CA ALA A 54 -1.32 3.49 -7.74
C ALA A 54 -1.29 2.91 -9.16
N LYS A 55 -0.13 2.95 -9.82
CA LYS A 55 0.06 2.36 -11.15
C LYS A 55 -0.19 0.85 -11.14
N ARG A 56 0.35 0.10 -10.17
CA ARG A 56 0.13 -1.35 -10.07
C ARG A 56 -1.34 -1.71 -9.85
N MET A 57 -2.05 -0.92 -9.04
CA MET A 57 -3.48 -1.06 -8.84
C MET A 57 -4.24 -0.82 -10.15
N GLN A 58 -3.90 0.23 -10.91
CA GLN A 58 -4.52 0.50 -12.21
C GLN A 58 -4.26 -0.62 -13.23
N GLU A 59 -3.06 -1.23 -13.22
CA GLU A 59 -2.70 -2.34 -14.10
C GLU A 59 -3.36 -3.67 -13.72
N SER A 60 -3.86 -3.81 -12.48
CA SER A 60 -4.46 -5.06 -12.00
C SER A 60 -5.53 -4.82 -10.93
N PRO A 61 -6.62 -4.10 -11.25
CA PRO A 61 -7.57 -3.63 -10.23
C PRO A 61 -8.28 -4.77 -9.50
N SER A 62 -8.46 -5.93 -10.16
CA SER A 62 -9.18 -7.08 -9.59
C SER A 62 -8.50 -7.74 -8.38
N ARG A 63 -7.21 -7.46 -8.14
CA ARG A 63 -6.42 -8.03 -7.03
C ARG A 63 -5.93 -6.98 -6.04
N PHE A 64 -6.45 -5.76 -6.10
CA PHE A 64 -6.08 -4.67 -5.20
C PHE A 64 -7.31 -4.16 -4.44
N ALA A 65 -7.12 -3.91 -3.15
CA ALA A 65 -8.04 -3.13 -2.33
C ALA A 65 -7.27 -1.94 -1.76
N GLN A 66 -7.63 -0.73 -2.18
CA GLN A 66 -7.09 0.51 -1.63
C GLN A 66 -7.88 0.90 -0.38
N ILE A 67 -7.17 1.17 0.70
CA ILE A 67 -7.71 1.53 2.01
C ILE A 67 -7.16 2.91 2.37
N ALA A 68 -8.02 3.87 2.67
CA ALA A 68 -7.58 5.19 3.10
C ALA A 68 -7.06 5.13 4.54
N ALA A 69 -5.75 5.29 4.71
CA ALA A 69 -5.03 5.04 5.98
C ALA A 69 -4.84 6.29 6.86
N ASP A 70 -5.42 7.42 6.44
CA ASP A 70 -5.50 8.67 7.20
C ASP A 70 -6.70 8.69 8.18
N GLN A 71 -7.60 7.71 8.07
CA GLN A 71 -8.75 7.52 8.95
C GLN A 71 -8.38 7.01 10.35
N SER A 72 -9.38 6.87 11.23
CA SER A 72 -9.22 6.17 12.50
C SER A 72 -8.85 4.70 12.28
N ARG A 73 -8.17 4.10 13.26
CA ARG A 73 -7.80 2.67 13.22
C ARG A 73 -9.03 1.78 13.02
N GLU A 74 -10.14 2.13 13.66
CA GLU A 74 -11.40 1.41 13.57
C GLU A 74 -12.03 1.54 12.16
N GLY A 75 -11.91 2.71 11.52
CA GLY A 75 -12.34 2.92 10.13
C GLY A 75 -11.51 2.08 9.15
N VAL A 76 -10.18 2.14 9.28
CA VAL A 76 -9.24 1.30 8.49
C VAL A 76 -9.57 -0.18 8.66
N TRP A 77 -9.81 -0.62 9.91
CA TRP A 77 -10.16 -2.01 10.20
C TRP A 77 -11.46 -2.44 9.51
N SER A 78 -12.49 -1.60 9.54
CA SER A 78 -13.76 -1.88 8.87
C SER A 78 -13.60 -2.02 7.36
N GLU A 79 -12.79 -1.17 6.71
CA GLU A 79 -12.54 -1.28 5.27
C GLU A 79 -11.75 -2.54 4.91
N VAL A 80 -10.75 -2.91 5.73
CA VAL A 80 -9.97 -4.14 5.55
C VAL A 80 -10.89 -5.37 5.61
N LEU A 81 -11.77 -5.45 6.60
CA LEU A 81 -12.72 -6.56 6.71
C LEU A 81 -13.61 -6.64 5.48
N LYS A 82 -14.18 -5.51 5.05
CA LYS A 82 -15.01 -5.44 3.84
C LYS A 82 -14.24 -5.90 2.59
N ALA A 83 -12.97 -5.51 2.45
CA ALA A 83 -12.14 -5.93 1.32
C ALA A 83 -11.91 -7.45 1.30
N ILE A 84 -11.66 -8.05 2.47
CA ILE A 84 -11.47 -9.51 2.61
C ILE A 84 -12.78 -10.25 2.30
N GLU A 85 -13.90 -9.77 2.83
CA GLU A 85 -15.22 -10.34 2.52
C GLU A 85 -15.49 -10.30 1.02
N LEU A 86 -15.34 -9.14 0.37
CA LEU A 86 -15.55 -9.02 -1.07
C LEU A 86 -14.63 -9.93 -1.91
N ALA A 87 -13.38 -10.13 -1.47
CA ALA A 87 -12.41 -10.94 -2.21
C ALA A 87 -12.63 -12.46 -2.05
N TYR A 88 -13.18 -12.90 -0.91
CA TYR A 88 -13.26 -14.32 -0.55
C TYR A 88 -14.67 -14.81 -0.17
N SER A 89 -15.71 -14.00 -0.39
CA SER A 89 -17.09 -14.45 -0.29
C SER A 89 -17.33 -15.63 -1.22
N LYS A 90 -17.75 -16.76 -0.64
CA LYS A 90 -18.41 -17.85 -1.36
C LYS A 90 -19.88 -17.51 -1.57
#